data_AF-A0A5P8VZG6-F1
#
_entry.id   AF-A0A5P8VZG6-F1
#
_cell.length_a   1.000
_cell.length_b   1.000
_cell.length_c   1.000
_cell.angle_alpha   90.00
_cell.angle_beta   90.00
_cell.angle_gamma   90.00
#
_symmetry.space_group_name_H-M   'P 1'
#
loop_
_entity.id
_entity.type
_entity.pdbx_description
1 polymer ?
#
loop_
_entity_poly.entity_id
_entity_poly.type
_entity_poly.pdbx_seq_one_letter_code
_entity_poly.pdbx_strand_id
1 'polypeptide(L)'
;MVVNLQSESTATKLGDVLKYGDIIYLQHMNGDYLTQFSKGKTSRYHWPKLGKNKKLGKNKKLVESNNIQLQILGDSTGELTDGAVIRLKSTESLPNQQNVLGCWVDSHDCYYWIDNFHNKKQSWQINKRDRSGDNKIRQGDDVYLTNLHYKNQRLARCTRYDGYISKAPYANEWWQLKSEVEQEDTKITSEGAFLESVFEPNTRTFSKGNLAYLAYFAEAAYSTPEESKAKLEKLGFQINGHEHYLEFPDTDTEGLMVGDDEKIIIAFRGTENLTDWMTNIKLLKAAWKVGMVHAGFYQSLGSLWPEAIGRLNSLRNNNQPIWITGHSLGGALATLAGATLDQEMPEYEIAGIYTFGQPRVGDQIFAQSLDKGMKERFFRAVNNNDIVPRIPSMKFSHVGKLLYFDSDGNLRENILLSWLNWTAWCDRLKGYYKSTVNLEFESDSVGDHRMGDYRRLAMRQLDKV
;
A
#
# COMPACT_ATOMS: atom_id res chain seq x y z
N MET A 1 15.13 -56.82 14.84
CA MET A 1 15.28 -55.59 14.02
C MET A 1 13.91 -55.00 13.80
N VAL A 2 13.52 -54.03 14.62
CA VAL A 2 12.30 -53.26 14.41
C VAL A 2 12.71 -52.04 13.59
N VAL A 3 12.34 -52.02 12.32
CA VAL A 3 12.57 -50.88 11.42
C VAL A 3 11.60 -49.80 11.84
N ASN A 4 12.12 -48.77 12.51
CA ASN A 4 11.37 -47.59 12.89
C ASN A 4 11.24 -46.71 11.63
N LEU A 5 10.13 -46.87 10.90
CA LEU A 5 9.75 -45.94 9.84
C LEU A 5 9.25 -44.65 10.50
N GLN A 6 10.18 -43.77 10.87
CA GLN A 6 9.85 -42.36 11.08
C GLN A 6 9.51 -41.77 9.71
N SER A 7 8.24 -41.47 9.50
CA SER A 7 7.78 -40.61 8.42
C SER A 7 8.43 -39.23 8.60
N GLU A 8 9.42 -38.91 7.77
CA GLU A 8 9.95 -37.55 7.65
C GLU A 8 8.81 -36.64 7.17
N SER A 9 8.28 -35.83 8.08
CA SER A 9 7.46 -34.68 7.73
C SER A 9 8.36 -33.69 7.00
N THR A 10 8.34 -33.70 5.68
CA THR A 10 8.99 -32.69 4.84
C THR A 10 8.32 -31.34 5.10
N ALA A 11 8.86 -30.55 6.02
CA ALA A 11 8.45 -29.16 6.19
C ALA A 11 8.76 -28.42 4.88
N THR A 12 7.73 -28.01 4.15
CA THR A 12 7.85 -27.15 2.96
C THR A 12 8.53 -25.84 3.34
N LYS A 13 9.51 -25.40 2.55
CA LYS A 13 10.28 -24.16 2.76
C LYS A 13 9.65 -23.00 1.99
N LEU A 14 10.04 -21.78 2.34
CA LEU A 14 9.66 -20.56 1.60
C LEU A 14 9.99 -20.74 0.11
N GLY A 15 9.05 -20.41 -0.78
CA GLY A 15 9.21 -20.61 -2.23
C GLY A 15 8.81 -22.00 -2.75
N ASP A 16 8.50 -22.98 -1.89
CA ASP A 16 7.95 -24.25 -2.35
C ASP A 16 6.51 -24.09 -2.84
N VAL A 17 6.15 -24.82 -3.89
CA VAL A 17 4.79 -24.81 -4.46
C VAL A 17 3.84 -25.50 -3.49
N LEU A 18 2.80 -24.76 -3.08
CA LEU A 18 1.76 -25.26 -2.19
C LEU A 18 0.90 -26.31 -2.90
N LYS A 19 0.37 -27.27 -2.14
CA LYS A 19 -0.51 -28.34 -2.61
C LYS A 19 -1.76 -28.41 -1.76
N TYR A 20 -2.80 -29.00 -2.34
CA TYR A 20 -3.96 -29.40 -1.54
C TYR A 20 -3.53 -30.44 -0.49
N GLY A 21 -3.98 -30.23 0.76
CA GLY A 21 -3.61 -31.04 1.92
C GLY A 21 -2.53 -30.41 2.81
N ASP A 22 -1.79 -29.43 2.30
CA ASP A 22 -0.73 -28.75 3.06
C ASP A 22 -1.32 -28.04 4.28
N ILE A 23 -0.53 -28.03 5.37
CA ILE A 23 -0.83 -27.31 6.60
C ILE A 23 -0.08 -25.98 6.56
N ILE A 24 -0.81 -24.89 6.75
CA ILE A 24 -0.28 -23.52 6.68
C ILE A 24 -0.75 -22.67 7.84
N TYR A 25 0.02 -21.64 8.14
CA TYR A 25 -0.38 -20.45 8.86
C TYR A 25 -0.77 -19.39 7.84
N LEU A 26 -1.83 -18.64 8.15
CA LEU A 26 -2.29 -17.55 7.31
C LEU A 26 -1.87 -16.23 7.94
N GLN A 27 -0.95 -15.53 7.27
CA GLN A 27 -0.45 -14.22 7.68
C GLN A 27 -1.11 -13.12 6.84
N HIS A 28 -1.55 -12.06 7.50
CA HIS A 28 -2.07 -10.86 6.86
C HIS A 28 -0.93 -9.90 6.50
N MET A 29 -1.15 -9.00 5.52
CA MET A 29 -0.16 -8.01 5.08
C MET A 29 0.41 -7.08 6.17
N ASN A 30 -0.28 -6.97 7.32
CA ASN A 30 0.20 -6.19 8.47
C ASN A 30 1.18 -6.97 9.37
N GLY A 31 1.47 -8.24 9.03
CA GLY A 31 2.33 -9.14 9.79
C GLY A 31 1.60 -10.00 10.83
N ASP A 32 0.33 -9.72 11.12
CA ASP A 32 -0.45 -10.51 12.07
C ASP A 32 -0.84 -11.86 11.49
N TYR A 33 -0.91 -12.86 12.35
CA TYR A 33 -1.35 -14.20 12.01
C TYR A 33 -2.78 -14.43 12.50
N LEU A 34 -3.42 -15.40 11.89
CA LEU A 34 -4.68 -15.92 12.40
C LEU A 34 -4.42 -16.64 13.74
N THR A 35 -5.01 -16.14 14.82
CA THR A 35 -4.59 -16.47 16.21
C THR A 35 -5.66 -17.05 17.10
N GLN A 36 -6.96 -16.80 16.94
CA GLN A 36 -7.92 -17.45 17.84
C GLN A 36 -9.33 -17.39 17.29
N PHE A 37 -10.16 -18.29 17.81
CA PHE A 37 -11.60 -18.28 17.68
C PHE A 37 -12.20 -17.68 18.94
N SER A 38 -12.96 -16.60 18.84
CA SER A 38 -13.81 -16.17 19.98
C SER A 38 -15.28 -16.51 19.72
N LYS A 39 -16.02 -16.88 20.76
CA LYS A 39 -17.49 -16.82 20.71
C LYS A 39 -17.85 -15.34 20.51
N GLY A 40 -18.39 -14.98 19.35
CA GLY A 40 -18.82 -13.61 19.09
C GLY A 40 -19.88 -13.14 20.10
N LYS A 41 -20.14 -11.82 20.16
CA LYS A 41 -21.13 -11.22 21.09
C LYS A 41 -22.51 -11.89 20.99
N THR A 42 -22.85 -12.46 19.83
CA THR A 42 -23.99 -13.37 19.65
C THR A 42 -23.46 -14.81 19.59
N SER A 43 -23.58 -15.57 20.69
CA SER A 43 -22.88 -16.82 21.02
C SER A 43 -23.03 -18.05 20.08
N ARG A 44 -23.44 -17.89 18.82
CA ARG A 44 -23.82 -18.99 17.93
C ARG A 44 -22.69 -19.64 17.15
N TYR A 45 -21.56 -18.95 16.92
CA TYR A 45 -20.44 -19.45 16.11
C TYR A 45 -19.09 -18.85 16.51
N HIS A 46 -18.02 -19.45 15.99
CA HIS A 46 -16.63 -19.11 16.27
C HIS A 46 -16.10 -18.10 15.25
N TRP A 47 -15.63 -16.95 15.74
CA TRP A 47 -15.18 -15.84 14.89
C TRP A 47 -13.65 -15.88 14.76
N PRO A 48 -13.10 -15.91 13.53
CA PRO A 48 -11.66 -15.79 13.29
C PRO A 48 -11.10 -14.44 13.75
N LYS A 49 -9.93 -14.47 14.39
CA LYS A 49 -9.19 -13.27 14.82
C LYS A 49 -7.75 -13.22 14.29
N LEU A 50 -7.28 -12.00 14.07
CA LEU A 50 -5.87 -11.68 13.86
C LEU A 50 -5.19 -11.30 15.17
N GLY A 51 -3.90 -11.61 15.28
CA GLY A 51 -3.08 -11.13 16.36
C GLY A 51 -1.58 -11.28 16.09
N LYS A 52 -0.81 -10.58 16.90
CA LYS A 52 0.66 -10.62 16.87
C LYS A 52 1.20 -11.95 17.41
N ASN A 53 2.30 -12.42 16.82
CA ASN A 53 3.11 -13.48 17.41
C ASN A 53 3.91 -12.92 18.60
N LYS A 54 3.39 -13.02 19.84
CA LYS A 54 4.06 -12.46 21.03
C LYS A 54 5.10 -13.42 21.62
N LYS A 55 6.28 -12.91 22.01
CA LYS A 55 7.30 -13.65 22.79
C LYS A 55 6.82 -14.03 24.21
N LEU A 56 7.38 -15.14 24.72
CA LEU A 56 7.40 -15.45 26.16
C LEU A 56 8.02 -14.28 26.95
N GLY A 57 7.29 -13.74 27.91
CA GLY A 57 7.83 -12.76 28.87
C GLY A 57 8.82 -13.40 29.85
N LYS A 58 9.67 -12.56 30.47
CA LYS A 58 10.70 -12.94 31.46
C LYS A 58 10.20 -13.77 32.67
N ASN A 59 8.88 -13.87 32.86
CA ASN A 59 8.25 -14.52 34.01
C ASN A 59 7.62 -15.90 33.69
N LYS A 60 8.22 -16.74 32.83
CA LYS A 60 7.92 -18.20 32.67
C LYS A 60 6.44 -18.64 32.69
N LYS A 61 5.48 -17.75 32.44
CA LYS A 61 4.11 -18.09 32.08
C LYS A 61 4.06 -18.01 30.57
N LEU A 62 4.09 -19.20 29.96
CA LEU A 62 3.72 -19.41 28.57
C LEU A 62 2.39 -18.69 28.34
N VAL A 63 2.40 -17.61 27.57
CA VAL A 63 1.23 -17.27 26.77
C VAL A 63 1.52 -18.03 25.47
N GLU A 64 0.83 -19.15 25.27
CA GLU A 64 0.97 -19.95 24.06
C GLU A 64 0.80 -19.04 22.82
N SER A 65 1.63 -19.27 21.79
CA SER A 65 1.37 -18.68 20.48
C SER A 65 0.03 -19.25 20.02
N ASN A 66 -1.03 -18.45 20.04
CA ASN A 66 -2.36 -18.94 19.68
C ASN A 66 -2.52 -19.15 18.15
N ASN A 67 -1.48 -18.91 17.35
CA ASN A 67 -1.54 -19.03 15.89
C ASN A 67 -2.12 -20.38 15.44
N ILE A 68 -3.17 -20.32 14.63
CA ILE A 68 -3.89 -21.52 14.20
C ILE A 68 -3.36 -22.01 12.87
N GLN A 69 -3.20 -23.33 12.79
CA GLN A 69 -2.86 -24.01 11.56
C GLN A 69 -4.13 -24.31 10.76
N LEU A 70 -4.06 -24.12 9.44
CA LEU A 70 -5.13 -24.39 8.49
C LEU A 70 -4.64 -25.44 7.50
N GLN A 71 -5.42 -26.50 7.33
CA GLN A 71 -5.27 -27.42 6.22
C GLN A 71 -5.97 -26.85 4.98
N ILE A 72 -5.26 -26.82 3.85
CA ILE A 72 -5.82 -26.43 2.56
C ILE A 72 -6.61 -27.60 1.99
N LEU A 73 -7.93 -27.47 1.91
CA LEU A 73 -8.81 -28.45 1.28
C LEU A 73 -9.16 -28.02 -0.14
N GLY A 74 -9.45 -28.99 -0.99
CA GLY A 74 -10.06 -28.74 -2.31
C GLY A 74 -10.47 -30.03 -2.98
N ASP A 75 -11.03 -29.89 -4.18
CA ASP A 75 -11.61 -31.01 -4.93
C ASP A 75 -10.56 -31.71 -5.81
N SER A 76 -9.29 -31.28 -5.76
CA SER A 76 -8.18 -31.88 -6.48
C SER A 76 -7.00 -32.18 -5.54
N THR A 77 -6.07 -33.03 -5.96
CA THR A 77 -4.92 -33.50 -5.15
C THR A 77 -3.57 -32.95 -5.64
N GLY A 78 -3.59 -31.84 -6.40
CA GLY A 78 -2.42 -31.29 -7.08
C GLY A 78 -1.79 -30.05 -6.44
N GLU A 79 -0.84 -29.46 -7.17
CA GLU A 79 -0.26 -28.15 -6.87
C GLU A 79 -1.31 -27.03 -6.99
N LEU A 80 -1.24 -26.05 -6.10
CA LEU A 80 -2.07 -24.86 -6.14
C LEU A 80 -1.61 -23.93 -7.26
N THR A 81 -2.59 -23.41 -8.00
CA THR A 81 -2.37 -22.44 -9.08
C THR A 81 -3.23 -21.20 -8.90
N ASP A 82 -2.87 -20.09 -9.55
CA ASP A 82 -3.66 -18.86 -9.59
C ASP A 82 -5.07 -19.16 -10.14
N GLY A 83 -6.09 -18.81 -9.35
CA GLY A 83 -7.49 -19.11 -9.65
C GLY A 83 -8.00 -20.42 -9.03
N ALA A 84 -7.15 -21.19 -8.34
CA ALA A 84 -7.56 -22.39 -7.65
C ALA A 84 -8.62 -22.10 -6.57
N VAL A 85 -9.53 -23.04 -6.37
CA VAL A 85 -10.56 -22.95 -5.32
C VAL A 85 -10.10 -23.80 -4.14
N ILE A 86 -10.05 -23.17 -2.97
CA ILE A 86 -9.64 -23.80 -1.72
C ILE A 86 -10.72 -23.62 -0.64
N ARG A 87 -10.74 -24.52 0.34
CA ARG A 87 -11.39 -24.32 1.63
C ARG A 87 -10.31 -24.39 2.71
N LEU A 88 -10.43 -23.58 3.75
CA LEU A 88 -9.43 -23.52 4.83
C LEU A 88 -10.02 -24.14 6.09
N LYS A 89 -9.48 -25.29 6.51
CA LYS A 89 -9.94 -26.03 7.69
C LYS A 89 -8.90 -25.94 8.79
N SER A 90 -9.28 -25.37 9.93
CA SER A 90 -8.44 -25.36 11.11
C SER A 90 -8.14 -26.77 11.61
N THR A 91 -6.87 -27.03 11.94
CA THR A 91 -6.43 -28.28 12.59
C THR A 91 -6.85 -28.34 14.06
N GLU A 92 -7.16 -27.18 14.66
CA GLU A 92 -7.68 -27.10 16.04
C GLU A 92 -9.02 -27.84 16.21
N SER A 93 -9.16 -28.51 17.36
CA SER A 93 -10.40 -29.20 17.73
C SER A 93 -11.42 -28.19 18.27
N LEU A 94 -12.36 -27.81 17.41
CA LEU A 94 -13.45 -26.90 17.77
C LEU A 94 -14.75 -27.66 18.11
N PRO A 95 -15.58 -27.13 19.04
CA PRO A 95 -16.87 -27.71 19.37
C PRO A 95 -17.70 -28.01 18.12
N ASN A 96 -18.33 -29.19 18.09
CA ASN A 96 -19.17 -29.65 16.99
C ASN A 96 -18.48 -29.68 15.61
N GLN A 97 -17.14 -29.84 15.56
CA GLN A 97 -16.36 -29.84 14.31
C GLN A 97 -16.50 -28.56 13.50
N GLN A 98 -16.74 -27.43 14.17
CA GLN A 98 -16.90 -26.13 13.52
C GLN A 98 -15.55 -25.50 13.20
N ASN A 99 -14.82 -26.03 12.21
CA ASN A 99 -13.45 -25.64 11.93
C ASN A 99 -13.16 -25.25 10.48
N VAL A 100 -14.17 -25.06 9.63
CA VAL A 100 -13.97 -24.58 8.25
C VAL A 100 -14.34 -23.11 8.11
N LEU A 101 -13.40 -22.32 7.60
CA LEU A 101 -13.53 -20.88 7.39
C LEU A 101 -14.53 -20.58 6.27
N GLY A 102 -15.56 -19.78 6.57
CA GLY A 102 -16.51 -19.26 5.58
C GLY A 102 -17.03 -17.89 5.96
N CYS A 103 -18.06 -17.41 5.25
CA CYS A 103 -18.67 -16.10 5.52
C CYS A 103 -20.20 -16.11 5.50
N TRP A 104 -20.81 -15.31 6.38
CA TRP A 104 -22.26 -15.13 6.46
C TRP A 104 -22.79 -14.12 5.44
N VAL A 105 -24.05 -14.33 5.03
CA VAL A 105 -24.75 -13.45 4.06
C VAL A 105 -25.16 -12.16 4.75
N ASP A 106 -25.68 -12.29 5.96
CA ASP A 106 -26.45 -11.21 6.59
C ASP A 106 -25.62 -10.35 7.56
N SER A 107 -24.39 -10.76 7.89
CA SER A 107 -23.62 -10.11 8.97
C SER A 107 -22.26 -9.54 8.58
N HIS A 108 -21.82 -9.67 7.32
CA HIS A 108 -20.46 -9.32 6.89
C HIS A 108 -19.33 -10.10 7.60
N ASP A 109 -19.63 -11.00 8.54
CA ASP A 109 -18.61 -11.67 9.35
C ASP A 109 -18.11 -12.97 8.70
N CYS A 110 -16.80 -13.22 8.86
CA CYS A 110 -16.25 -14.55 8.67
C CYS A 110 -16.57 -15.44 9.89
N TYR A 111 -16.62 -16.74 9.67
CA TYR A 111 -16.92 -17.73 10.70
C TYR A 111 -16.11 -19.00 10.52
N TYR A 112 -16.04 -19.79 11.57
CA TYR A 112 -15.75 -21.22 11.49
C TYR A 112 -17.00 -22.05 11.76
N TRP A 113 -17.23 -23.03 10.89
CA TRP A 113 -18.42 -23.88 10.95
C TRP A 113 -18.15 -25.29 10.45
N ILE A 114 -19.16 -26.15 10.56
CA ILE A 114 -19.13 -27.54 10.11
C ILE A 114 -18.82 -27.56 8.62
N ASP A 115 -17.95 -28.48 8.21
CA ASP A 115 -17.60 -28.63 6.81
C ASP A 115 -18.84 -28.92 5.94
N ASN A 116 -18.80 -28.47 4.69
CA ASN A 116 -19.88 -28.60 3.70
C ASN A 116 -21.24 -28.00 4.07
N PHE A 117 -21.32 -27.17 5.12
CA PHE A 117 -22.57 -26.48 5.47
C PHE A 117 -23.08 -25.59 4.34
N HIS A 118 -22.17 -24.93 3.62
CA HIS A 118 -22.51 -24.24 2.39
C HIS A 118 -21.27 -24.06 1.52
N ASN A 119 -21.03 -25.02 0.61
CA ASN A 119 -19.75 -25.16 -0.10
C ASN A 119 -19.22 -23.84 -0.69
N LYS A 120 -20.06 -23.07 -1.42
CA LYS A 120 -19.64 -21.78 -2.00
C LYS A 120 -19.26 -20.70 -0.97
N LYS A 121 -19.85 -20.72 0.23
CA LYS A 121 -19.56 -19.72 1.30
C LYS A 121 -18.28 -20.05 2.05
N GLN A 122 -17.88 -21.32 2.06
CA GLN A 122 -16.65 -21.82 2.65
C GLN A 122 -15.50 -21.91 1.63
N SER A 123 -15.79 -21.71 0.35
CA SER A 123 -14.82 -21.77 -0.74
C SER A 123 -14.28 -20.39 -1.10
N TRP A 124 -12.96 -20.35 -1.26
CA TRP A 124 -12.17 -19.17 -1.56
C TRP A 124 -11.37 -19.42 -2.83
N GLN A 125 -11.52 -18.56 -3.82
CA GLN A 125 -10.63 -18.52 -4.95
C GLN A 125 -9.33 -17.82 -4.53
N ILE A 126 -8.21 -18.53 -4.61
CA ILE A 126 -6.88 -17.97 -4.37
C ILE A 126 -6.37 -17.32 -5.64
N ASN A 127 -5.94 -16.07 -5.56
CA ASN A 127 -5.36 -15.37 -6.70
C ASN A 127 -4.03 -14.74 -6.34
N LYS A 128 -3.01 -14.93 -7.19
CA LYS A 128 -1.74 -14.22 -7.01
C LYS A 128 -1.96 -12.72 -7.14
N ARG A 129 -1.34 -11.96 -6.25
CA ARG A 129 -1.26 -10.51 -6.35
C ARG A 129 -0.33 -10.11 -7.50
N ASP A 130 0.81 -10.79 -7.62
CA ASP A 130 1.71 -10.67 -8.76
C ASP A 130 1.52 -11.83 -9.75
N ARG A 131 1.05 -11.52 -10.95
CA ARG A 131 0.81 -12.47 -12.04
C ARG A 131 1.87 -12.42 -13.13
N SER A 132 2.98 -11.74 -12.91
CA SER A 132 4.08 -11.62 -13.89
C SER A 132 4.91 -12.91 -14.02
N GLY A 133 4.86 -13.79 -13.01
CA GLY A 133 5.51 -15.11 -13.01
C GLY A 133 4.61 -16.24 -13.51
N ASP A 134 5.01 -17.48 -13.21
CA ASP A 134 4.15 -18.63 -13.48
C ASP A 134 2.87 -18.60 -12.62
N ASN A 135 1.93 -19.46 -12.99
CA ASN A 135 0.64 -19.57 -12.31
C ASN A 135 0.71 -20.38 -11.02
N LYS A 136 1.87 -20.83 -10.53
CA LYS A 136 1.95 -21.65 -9.31
C LYS A 136 1.88 -20.77 -8.06
N ILE A 137 1.16 -21.22 -7.04
CA ILE A 137 1.13 -20.58 -5.72
C ILE A 137 2.22 -21.19 -4.84
N ARG A 138 3.11 -20.37 -4.31
CA ARG A 138 4.20 -20.80 -3.43
C ARG A 138 4.02 -20.29 -1.99
N GLN A 139 4.68 -20.95 -1.06
CA GLN A 139 4.85 -20.48 0.32
C GLN A 139 5.43 -19.06 0.31
N GLY A 140 4.73 -18.11 0.94
CA GLY A 140 5.12 -16.69 0.99
C GLY A 140 4.66 -15.82 -0.19
N ASP A 141 4.01 -16.39 -1.21
CA ASP A 141 3.40 -15.55 -2.27
C ASP A 141 2.29 -14.66 -1.69
N ASP A 142 2.26 -13.40 -2.11
CA ASP A 142 1.13 -12.50 -1.83
C ASP A 142 -0.11 -12.96 -2.62
N VAL A 143 -1.18 -13.30 -1.91
CA VAL A 143 -2.43 -13.75 -2.53
C VAL A 143 -3.66 -12.99 -2.02
N TYR A 144 -4.66 -12.89 -2.90
CA TYR A 144 -6.03 -12.53 -2.54
C TYR A 144 -6.87 -13.79 -2.38
N LEU A 145 -7.75 -13.79 -1.38
CA LEU A 145 -8.72 -14.86 -1.16
C LEU A 145 -10.12 -14.32 -1.44
N THR A 146 -10.72 -14.67 -2.57
CA THR A 146 -12.05 -14.18 -3.00
C THR A 146 -13.12 -15.22 -2.71
N ASN A 147 -14.18 -14.86 -1.98
CA ASN A 147 -15.25 -15.81 -1.65
C ASN A 147 -16.10 -16.16 -2.88
N LEU A 148 -16.39 -17.44 -3.12
CA LEU A 148 -17.14 -17.87 -4.30
C LEU A 148 -18.65 -17.59 -4.25
N HIS A 149 -19.22 -17.36 -3.08
CA HIS A 149 -20.66 -17.07 -2.96
C HIS A 149 -20.96 -15.58 -3.14
N TYR A 150 -20.09 -14.71 -2.62
CA TYR A 150 -20.31 -13.26 -2.64
C TYR A 150 -19.54 -12.63 -3.79
N LYS A 151 -20.27 -11.95 -4.69
CA LYS A 151 -19.70 -11.28 -5.86
C LYS A 151 -18.49 -10.41 -5.47
N ASN A 152 -17.29 -10.87 -5.83
CA ASN A 152 -16.00 -10.17 -5.70
C ASN A 152 -15.63 -9.71 -4.27
N GLN A 153 -16.10 -10.39 -3.23
CA GLN A 153 -15.72 -10.05 -1.86
C GLN A 153 -14.49 -10.84 -1.43
N ARG A 154 -13.44 -10.13 -1.04
CA ARG A 154 -12.15 -10.66 -0.62
C ARG A 154 -12.05 -10.75 0.90
N LEU A 155 -11.32 -11.73 1.40
CA LEU A 155 -10.96 -11.84 2.82
C LEU A 155 -10.16 -10.61 3.23
N ALA A 156 -10.60 -9.96 4.30
CA ALA A 156 -10.16 -8.63 4.70
C ALA A 156 -10.26 -8.49 6.22
N ARG A 157 -9.64 -7.45 6.80
CA ARG A 157 -9.90 -7.10 8.20
C ARG A 157 -11.33 -6.60 8.37
N CYS A 158 -11.91 -6.89 9.52
CA CYS A 158 -13.21 -6.37 9.88
C CYS A 158 -13.07 -4.90 10.28
N THR A 159 -13.72 -4.00 9.56
CA THR A 159 -13.75 -2.57 9.89
C THR A 159 -14.64 -2.24 11.09
N ARG A 160 -15.51 -3.17 11.49
CA ARG A 160 -16.48 -2.97 12.59
C ARG A 160 -15.97 -3.44 13.95
N TYR A 161 -15.13 -4.48 13.95
CA TYR A 161 -14.64 -5.12 15.17
C TYR A 161 -13.15 -5.35 15.03
N ASP A 162 -12.37 -4.60 15.82
CA ASP A 162 -10.93 -4.68 15.81
C ASP A 162 -10.42 -6.10 16.11
N GLY A 163 -9.38 -6.52 15.39
CA GLY A 163 -8.79 -7.84 15.46
C GLY A 163 -9.60 -8.98 14.84
N TYR A 164 -10.75 -8.72 14.20
CA TYR A 164 -11.52 -9.76 13.48
C TYR A 164 -11.30 -9.68 11.98
N ILE A 165 -11.63 -10.77 11.27
CA ILE A 165 -11.64 -10.79 9.80
C ILE A 165 -13.06 -10.88 9.25
N SER A 166 -13.23 -10.31 8.07
CA SER A 166 -14.48 -10.13 7.36
C SER A 166 -14.24 -10.36 5.86
N LYS A 167 -15.22 -10.05 5.04
CA LYS A 167 -15.12 -10.00 3.59
C LYS A 167 -15.51 -8.59 3.13
N ALA A 168 -14.72 -8.00 2.25
CA ALA A 168 -15.00 -6.68 1.70
C ALA A 168 -14.92 -6.70 0.17
N PRO A 169 -15.84 -6.02 -0.53
CA PRO A 169 -15.77 -5.91 -1.99
C PRO A 169 -14.47 -5.20 -2.38
N TYR A 170 -13.71 -5.81 -3.30
CA TYR A 170 -12.47 -5.23 -3.84
C TYR A 170 -11.39 -4.89 -2.79
N ALA A 171 -11.40 -5.56 -1.64
CA ALA A 171 -10.41 -5.33 -0.58
C ALA A 171 -8.98 -5.43 -1.12
N ASN A 172 -8.12 -4.49 -0.72
CA ASN A 172 -6.71 -4.49 -1.08
C ASN A 172 -5.82 -5.10 0.01
N GLU A 173 -6.38 -6.08 0.73
CA GLU A 173 -5.71 -6.81 1.78
C GLU A 173 -5.26 -8.16 1.21
N TRP A 174 -3.94 -8.38 1.24
CA TRP A 174 -3.33 -9.62 0.76
C TRP A 174 -2.86 -10.45 1.95
N TRP A 175 -2.67 -11.73 1.66
CA TRP A 175 -2.35 -12.76 2.63
C TRP A 175 -1.17 -13.58 2.14
N GLN A 176 -0.41 -14.14 3.06
CA GLN A 176 0.63 -15.12 2.78
C GLN A 176 0.27 -16.43 3.47
N LEU A 177 0.41 -17.53 2.73
CA LEU A 177 0.33 -18.88 3.26
C LEU A 177 1.77 -19.29 3.62
N LYS A 178 2.01 -19.64 4.88
CA LYS A 178 3.34 -19.97 5.42
C LYS A 178 3.32 -21.33 6.11
N SER A 179 4.37 -22.14 5.97
CA SER A 179 4.49 -23.44 6.66
C SER A 179 4.86 -23.31 8.13
N GLU A 180 5.51 -22.20 8.49
CA GLU A 180 5.96 -21.89 9.84
C GLU A 180 5.55 -20.47 10.21
N VAL A 181 5.27 -20.26 11.50
CA VAL A 181 5.18 -18.91 12.03
C VAL A 181 6.62 -18.43 12.21
N GLU A 182 6.98 -17.37 11.49
CA GLU A 182 8.24 -16.68 11.74
C GLU A 182 8.25 -16.23 13.22
N GLN A 183 9.13 -16.84 14.01
CA GLN A 183 9.44 -16.32 15.33
C GLN A 183 9.99 -14.92 15.11
N GLU A 184 9.53 -13.94 15.89
CA GLU A 184 10.22 -12.65 16.00
C GLU A 184 11.59 -12.87 16.68
N ASP A 185 12.45 -13.72 16.12
CA ASP A 185 13.87 -13.61 16.34
C ASP A 185 14.26 -12.26 15.79
N THR A 186 14.79 -11.47 16.71
CA THR A 186 15.38 -10.15 16.52
C THR A 186 16.54 -10.26 15.53
N LYS A 187 16.18 -10.34 14.25
CA LYS A 187 16.97 -10.04 13.05
C LYS A 187 16.07 -9.91 11.83
N ILE A 188 14.95 -9.20 12.00
CA ILE A 188 14.39 -8.40 10.91
C ILE A 188 14.98 -7.01 11.14
N THR A 189 15.89 -6.55 10.29
CA THR A 189 15.91 -5.11 10.01
C THR A 189 14.50 -4.85 9.46
N SER A 190 13.61 -4.29 10.29
CA SER A 190 12.22 -3.96 9.89
C SER A 190 12.22 -3.38 8.48
N GLU A 191 11.16 -3.56 7.70
CA GLU A 191 11.05 -2.89 6.39
C GLU A 191 11.44 -1.40 6.50
N GLY A 192 11.12 -0.76 7.63
CA GLY A 192 11.63 0.56 7.99
C GLY A 192 13.16 0.65 8.09
N ALA A 193 13.84 -0.22 8.84
CA ALA A 193 15.31 -0.24 8.89
C ALA A 193 15.95 -0.54 7.53
N PHE A 194 15.34 -1.36 6.68
CA PHE A 194 15.81 -1.57 5.30
C PHE A 194 15.66 -0.29 4.47
N LEU A 195 14.46 0.32 4.49
CA LEU A 195 14.18 1.58 3.81
C LEU A 195 15.12 2.69 4.25
N GLU A 196 15.39 2.79 5.55
CA GLU A 196 16.36 3.74 6.10
C GLU A 196 17.77 3.47 5.59
N SER A 197 18.18 2.19 5.48
CA SER A 197 19.52 1.82 4.99
C SER A 197 19.77 2.16 3.52
N VAL A 198 18.70 2.29 2.72
CA VAL A 198 18.77 2.63 1.29
C VAL A 198 18.42 4.09 1.00
N PHE A 199 18.03 4.87 2.01
CA PHE A 199 17.70 6.28 1.85
C PHE A 199 18.97 7.13 1.75
N GLU A 200 19.00 8.02 0.75
CA GLU A 200 20.11 8.92 0.49
C GLU A 200 19.68 10.37 0.77
N PRO A 201 19.84 10.90 2.00
CA PRO A 201 19.32 12.23 2.38
C PRO A 201 20.00 13.40 1.65
N ASN A 202 21.23 13.18 1.19
CA ASN A 202 22.05 14.19 0.52
C ASN A 202 22.02 14.09 -1.00
N THR A 203 21.33 13.10 -1.57
CA THR A 203 21.20 13.01 -3.03
C THR A 203 20.31 14.15 -3.54
N ARG A 204 20.61 14.65 -4.73
CA ARG A 204 19.82 15.69 -5.44
C ARG A 204 19.38 15.22 -6.82
N THR A 205 19.55 13.93 -7.08
CA THR A 205 19.20 13.24 -8.32
C THR A 205 18.26 12.08 -8.01
N PHE A 206 17.86 11.35 -9.05
CA PHE A 206 16.96 10.21 -8.87
C PHE A 206 17.67 9.11 -8.07
N SER A 207 16.99 8.58 -7.04
CA SER A 207 17.38 7.37 -6.32
C SER A 207 16.17 6.46 -6.16
N LYS A 208 16.38 5.16 -6.41
CA LYS A 208 15.36 4.12 -6.19
C LYS A 208 15.07 3.93 -4.71
N GLY A 209 16.09 4.07 -3.85
CA GLY A 209 15.93 4.06 -2.40
C GLY A 209 15.00 5.18 -1.94
N ASN A 210 15.24 6.40 -2.41
CA ASN A 210 14.40 7.55 -2.08
C ASN A 210 12.99 7.44 -2.65
N LEU A 211 12.84 6.86 -3.86
CA LEU A 211 11.53 6.55 -4.43
C LEU A 211 10.72 5.62 -3.53
N ALA A 212 11.31 4.52 -3.05
CA ALA A 212 10.65 3.57 -2.17
C ALA A 212 10.36 4.16 -0.78
N TYR A 213 11.33 4.87 -0.22
CA TYR A 213 11.21 5.55 1.07
C TYR A 213 10.07 6.57 1.07
N LEU A 214 10.03 7.44 0.07
CA LEU A 214 8.98 8.47 -0.02
C LEU A 214 7.63 7.90 -0.46
N ALA A 215 7.58 6.72 -1.09
CA ALA A 215 6.35 5.98 -1.30
C ALA A 215 5.79 5.43 0.02
N TYR A 216 6.65 4.95 0.93
CA TYR A 216 6.23 4.52 2.26
C TYR A 216 5.58 5.68 3.03
N PHE A 217 6.17 6.88 2.98
CA PHE A 217 5.60 8.08 3.60
C PHE A 217 4.27 8.51 2.98
N ALA A 218 4.15 8.52 1.65
CA ALA A 218 2.90 8.85 0.97
C ALA A 218 1.78 7.85 1.28
N GLU A 219 2.09 6.57 1.50
CA GLU A 219 1.12 5.60 2.00
C GLU A 219 0.80 5.81 3.49
N ALA A 220 1.81 6.09 4.33
CA ALA A 220 1.63 6.32 5.75
C ALA A 220 0.67 7.48 6.03
N ALA A 221 0.65 8.51 5.17
CA ALA A 221 -0.24 9.65 5.28
C ALA A 221 -1.74 9.30 5.23
N TYR A 222 -2.13 8.10 4.77
CA TYR A 222 -3.52 7.62 4.80
C TYR A 222 -3.90 6.90 6.11
N SER A 223 -2.96 6.73 7.04
CA SER A 223 -3.18 5.95 8.27
C SER A 223 -3.63 6.87 9.40
N THR A 224 -4.27 6.31 10.44
CA THR A 224 -4.61 7.10 11.64
C THR A 224 -3.35 7.69 12.30
N PRO A 225 -3.46 8.70 13.17
CA PRO A 225 -2.31 9.24 13.90
C PRO A 225 -1.49 8.18 14.65
N GLU A 226 -2.13 7.18 15.24
CA GLU A 226 -1.46 6.08 15.96
C GLU A 226 -0.77 5.10 15.00
N GLU A 227 -1.44 4.74 13.91
CA GLU A 227 -0.88 3.82 12.92
C GLU A 227 0.29 4.45 12.16
N SER A 228 0.15 5.72 11.76
CA SER A 228 1.22 6.49 11.11
C SER A 228 2.41 6.64 12.05
N LYS A 229 2.19 6.97 13.33
CA LYS A 229 3.26 6.98 14.34
C LYS A 229 4.00 5.65 14.39
N ALA A 230 3.30 4.54 14.55
CA ALA A 230 3.92 3.21 14.63
C ALA A 230 4.69 2.85 13.35
N LYS A 231 4.24 3.32 12.18
CA LYS A 231 4.95 3.16 10.90
C LYS A 231 6.23 3.98 10.85
N LEU A 232 6.23 5.20 11.38
CA LEU A 232 7.38 6.11 11.37
C LEU A 232 8.41 5.77 12.45
N GLU A 233 7.99 5.30 13.63
CA GLU A 233 8.91 4.82 14.66
C GLU A 233 9.72 3.60 14.19
N LYS A 234 9.16 2.77 13.29
CA LYS A 234 9.88 1.67 12.63
C LYS A 234 10.99 2.12 11.68
N LEU A 235 10.96 3.38 11.22
CA LEU A 235 12.02 4.02 10.44
C LEU A 235 13.05 4.70 11.35
N GLY A 236 12.87 4.69 12.67
CA GLY A 236 13.79 5.28 13.63
C GLY A 236 13.41 6.66 14.16
N PHE A 237 12.33 7.27 13.63
CA PHE A 237 11.86 8.57 14.12
C PHE A 237 11.37 8.48 15.57
N GLN A 238 11.74 9.49 16.36
CA GLN A 238 11.25 9.66 17.72
C GLN A 238 10.04 10.60 17.69
N ILE A 239 8.86 10.10 18.06
CA ILE A 239 7.60 10.85 17.94
C ILE A 239 6.88 10.87 19.29
N ASN A 240 6.63 12.06 19.83
CA ASN A 240 5.88 12.24 21.06
C ASN A 240 4.44 12.67 20.79
N GLY A 241 3.47 11.91 21.29
CA GLY A 241 2.04 12.17 21.01
C GLY A 241 1.73 12.06 19.52
N HIS A 242 1.11 13.11 18.95
CA HIS A 242 0.67 13.21 17.56
C HIS A 242 1.32 14.38 16.81
N GLU A 243 2.47 14.87 17.28
CA GLU A 243 3.16 16.04 16.71
C GLU A 243 3.64 15.86 15.26
N HIS A 244 3.70 14.61 14.79
CA HIS A 244 4.03 14.27 13.41
C HIS A 244 2.86 14.48 12.46
N TYR A 245 1.64 14.57 12.98
CA TYR A 245 0.43 14.71 12.21
C TYR A 245 0.10 16.19 12.03
N LEU A 246 -0.29 16.55 10.82
CA LEU A 246 -0.82 17.87 10.50
C LEU A 246 -2.33 17.72 10.37
N GLU A 247 -3.09 18.35 11.25
CA GLU A 247 -4.56 18.36 11.24
C GLU A 247 -5.08 19.66 10.62
N PHE A 248 -6.21 19.58 9.93
CA PHE A 248 -6.70 20.68 9.11
C PHE A 248 -8.17 20.95 9.47
N PRO A 249 -8.46 21.98 10.27
CA PRO A 249 -9.82 22.24 10.76
C PRO A 249 -10.84 22.48 9.65
N ASP A 250 -10.40 23.03 8.51
CA ASP A 250 -11.27 23.51 7.44
C ASP A 250 -11.28 22.62 6.18
N THR A 251 -10.53 21.51 6.16
CA THR A 251 -10.42 20.62 4.98
C THR A 251 -10.22 19.16 5.37
N ASP A 252 -10.75 18.21 4.58
CA ASP A 252 -10.47 16.75 4.71
C ASP A 252 -9.05 16.35 4.28
N THR A 253 -8.12 17.30 4.20
CA THR A 253 -6.72 17.05 3.85
C THR A 253 -5.93 16.85 5.12
N GLU A 254 -5.00 15.92 5.11
CA GLU A 254 -4.11 15.64 6.24
C GLU A 254 -2.68 15.50 5.74
N GLY A 255 -1.71 15.53 6.64
CA GLY A 255 -0.31 15.39 6.29
C GLY A 255 0.51 14.87 7.45
N LEU A 256 1.70 14.40 7.13
CA LEU A 256 2.71 13.99 8.09
C LEU A 256 3.95 14.87 7.92
N MET A 257 4.55 15.28 9.03
CA MET A 257 5.84 15.95 9.06
C MET A 257 6.71 15.42 10.19
N VAL A 258 7.86 14.85 9.84
CA VAL A 258 8.86 14.35 10.80
C VAL A 258 10.25 14.76 10.38
N GLY A 259 11.16 14.84 11.33
CA GLY A 259 12.56 15.10 11.08
C GLY A 259 13.47 14.41 12.09
N ASP A 260 14.70 14.18 11.66
CA ASP A 260 15.84 13.76 12.48
C ASP A 260 17.03 14.70 12.17
N ASP A 261 18.24 14.35 12.60
CA ASP A 261 19.43 15.19 12.41
C ASP A 261 19.91 15.27 10.93
N GLU A 262 19.43 14.38 10.06
CA GLU A 262 19.83 14.26 8.66
C GLU A 262 18.81 14.80 7.67
N LYS A 263 17.52 14.77 7.99
CA LYS A 263 16.44 15.06 7.03
C LYS A 263 15.14 15.50 7.69
N ILE A 264 14.34 16.24 6.94
CA ILE A 264 12.92 16.51 7.25
C ILE A 264 12.07 15.97 6.11
N ILE A 265 11.04 15.20 6.43
CA ILE A 265 10.09 14.64 5.47
C ILE A 265 8.73 15.29 5.67
N ILE A 266 8.12 15.75 4.57
CA ILE A 266 6.75 16.27 4.52
C ILE A 266 5.94 15.40 3.57
N ALA A 267 4.88 14.76 4.05
CA ALA A 267 4.02 13.89 3.26
C ALA A 267 2.57 14.37 3.30
N PHE A 268 1.95 14.61 2.15
CA PHE A 268 0.55 15.02 2.07
C PHE A 268 -0.35 13.85 1.69
N ARG A 269 -1.45 13.68 2.44
CA ARG A 269 -2.50 12.69 2.16
C ARG A 269 -3.30 13.13 0.93
N GLY A 270 -3.70 12.16 0.11
CA GLY A 270 -4.67 12.39 -0.96
C GLY A 270 -6.11 12.04 -0.54
N THR A 271 -7.08 12.25 -1.42
CA THR A 271 -8.49 11.96 -1.14
C THR A 271 -8.78 10.46 -1.13
N GLU A 272 -9.59 9.97 -0.18
CA GLU A 272 -10.04 8.55 -0.17
C GLU A 272 -11.11 8.26 -1.22
N ASN A 273 -11.99 9.24 -1.47
CA ASN A 273 -13.04 9.14 -2.48
C ASN A 273 -12.61 9.80 -3.80
N LEU A 274 -11.75 9.10 -4.52
CA LEU A 274 -11.14 9.56 -5.77
C LEU A 274 -12.16 9.77 -6.90
N THR A 275 -13.18 8.91 -6.99
CA THR A 275 -14.20 9.00 -8.05
C THR A 275 -15.01 10.29 -7.92
N ASP A 276 -15.44 10.62 -6.70
CA ASP A 276 -16.18 11.84 -6.44
C ASP A 276 -15.29 13.07 -6.64
N TRP A 277 -14.02 13.01 -6.21
CA TRP A 277 -13.07 14.08 -6.44
C TRP A 277 -12.84 14.35 -7.93
N MET A 278 -12.64 13.30 -8.75
CA MET A 278 -12.43 13.43 -10.19
C MET A 278 -13.65 14.04 -10.89
N THR A 279 -14.85 13.66 -10.48
CA THR A 279 -16.10 14.18 -11.06
C THR A 279 -16.33 15.64 -10.68
N ASN A 280 -15.90 16.04 -9.48
CA ASN A 280 -16.06 17.39 -8.94
C ASN A 280 -14.88 18.33 -9.24
N ILE A 281 -13.86 17.88 -9.98
CA ILE A 281 -12.66 18.69 -10.24
C ILE A 281 -13.03 19.96 -11.01
N LYS A 282 -12.95 21.11 -10.34
CA LYS A 282 -13.24 22.42 -10.96
C LYS A 282 -11.97 22.94 -11.63
N LEU A 283 -12.01 23.19 -12.94
CA LEU A 283 -10.88 23.76 -13.72
C LEU A 283 -10.57 25.23 -13.39
N LEU A 284 -10.93 25.71 -12.20
CA LEU A 284 -10.68 27.07 -11.76
C LEU A 284 -9.19 27.27 -11.49
N LYS A 285 -8.69 28.39 -11.99
CA LYS A 285 -7.30 28.80 -11.80
C LYS A 285 -7.23 29.97 -10.84
N ALA A 286 -6.26 29.93 -9.94
CA ALA A 286 -5.86 31.06 -9.12
C ALA A 286 -4.53 31.61 -9.67
N ALA A 287 -4.37 32.92 -9.63
CA ALA A 287 -3.07 33.53 -9.88
C ALA A 287 -2.09 33.04 -8.81
N TRP A 288 -0.95 32.54 -9.24
CA TRP A 288 0.20 32.27 -8.39
C TRP A 288 1.34 33.18 -8.84
N LYS A 289 2.33 33.42 -7.98
CA LYS A 289 3.41 34.40 -8.20
C LYS A 289 3.91 34.44 -9.65
N VAL A 290 4.19 33.28 -10.22
CA VAL A 290 4.56 33.11 -11.64
C VAL A 290 3.62 32.12 -12.33
N GLY A 291 2.60 32.63 -13.02
CA GLY A 291 1.63 31.82 -13.77
C GLY A 291 0.34 31.55 -12.99
N MET A 292 -0.31 30.43 -13.29
CA MET A 292 -1.58 30.06 -12.66
C MET A 292 -1.55 28.63 -12.14
N VAL A 293 -2.19 28.41 -10.99
CA VAL A 293 -2.35 27.10 -10.35
C VAL A 293 -3.82 26.75 -10.15
N HIS A 294 -4.13 25.49 -9.94
CA HIS A 294 -5.50 25.05 -9.65
C HIS A 294 -5.97 25.65 -8.32
N ALA A 295 -7.07 26.41 -8.35
CA ALA A 295 -7.53 27.20 -7.22
C ALA A 295 -7.82 26.35 -5.98
N GLY A 296 -8.43 25.16 -6.17
CA GLY A 296 -8.70 24.24 -5.07
C GLY A 296 -7.44 23.74 -4.36
N PHE A 297 -6.39 23.38 -5.11
CA PHE A 297 -5.14 22.90 -4.51
C PHE A 297 -4.42 24.03 -3.77
N TYR A 298 -4.44 25.24 -4.34
CA TYR A 298 -3.85 26.42 -3.72
C TYR A 298 -4.55 26.80 -2.43
N GLN A 299 -5.88 26.76 -2.39
CA GLN A 299 -6.66 27.01 -1.18
C GLN A 299 -6.38 25.95 -0.11
N SER A 300 -6.39 24.67 -0.47
CA SER A 300 -6.09 23.56 0.46
C SER A 300 -4.69 23.68 1.06
N LEU A 301 -3.68 24.02 0.26
CA LEU A 301 -2.34 24.28 0.80
C LEU A 301 -2.32 25.54 1.68
N GLY A 302 -2.99 26.61 1.28
CA GLY A 302 -3.02 27.87 2.04
C GLY A 302 -3.58 27.71 3.45
N SER A 303 -4.60 26.85 3.63
CA SER A 303 -5.15 26.52 4.95
C SER A 303 -4.15 25.76 5.83
N LEU A 304 -3.28 24.96 5.23
CA LEU A 304 -2.26 24.16 5.94
C LEU A 304 -1.00 24.93 6.28
N TRP A 305 -0.61 25.82 5.37
CA TRP A 305 0.76 26.31 5.28
C TRP A 305 1.29 26.95 6.57
N PRO A 306 0.51 27.75 7.32
CA PRO A 306 0.99 28.35 8.57
C PRO A 306 1.42 27.33 9.62
N GLU A 307 0.63 26.27 9.83
CA GLU A 307 0.95 25.21 10.80
C GLU A 307 2.15 24.39 10.33
N ALA A 308 2.17 24.02 9.05
CA ALA A 308 3.28 23.29 8.45
C ALA A 308 4.60 24.05 8.57
N ILE A 309 4.62 25.37 8.34
CA ILE A 309 5.82 26.20 8.51
C ILE A 309 6.21 26.33 9.99
N GLY A 310 5.24 26.46 10.90
CA GLY A 310 5.51 26.44 12.34
C GLY A 310 6.21 25.15 12.77
N ARG A 311 5.70 24.01 12.33
CA ARG A 311 6.31 22.70 12.59
C ARG A 311 7.68 22.55 11.94
N LEU A 312 7.80 22.95 10.67
CA LEU A 312 9.07 22.89 9.94
C LEU A 312 10.17 23.67 10.68
N ASN A 313 9.86 24.87 11.19
CA ASN A 313 10.77 25.64 12.01
C ASN A 313 11.17 24.94 13.31
N SER A 314 10.24 24.24 13.95
CA SER A 314 10.53 23.49 15.19
C SER A 314 11.43 22.27 14.97
N LEU A 315 11.35 21.65 13.79
CA LEU A 315 12.15 20.48 13.42
C LEU A 315 13.54 20.86 12.89
N ARG A 316 13.67 22.05 12.30
CA ARG A 316 14.91 22.51 11.68
C ARG A 316 15.91 22.98 12.74
N ASN A 317 16.82 22.10 13.11
CA ASN A 317 17.87 22.36 14.11
C ASN A 317 19.30 22.28 13.53
N ASN A 318 19.48 21.67 12.35
CA ASN A 318 20.77 21.38 11.75
C ASN A 318 20.81 21.65 10.23
N ASN A 319 19.95 22.55 9.74
CA ASN A 319 19.80 22.83 8.30
C ASN A 319 19.54 21.57 7.47
N GLN A 320 18.75 20.65 8.01
CA GLN A 320 18.48 19.39 7.36
C GLN A 320 17.80 19.60 6.00
N PRO A 321 18.18 18.85 4.95
CA PRO A 321 17.46 18.84 3.69
C PRO A 321 16.01 18.39 3.85
N ILE A 322 15.12 19.04 3.11
CA ILE A 322 13.69 18.75 3.09
C ILE A 322 13.34 17.88 1.90
N TRP A 323 12.59 16.82 2.18
CA TRP A 323 12.01 15.92 1.21
C TRP A 323 10.50 16.00 1.27
N ILE A 324 9.87 16.11 0.10
CA ILE A 324 8.42 16.31 0.00
C ILE A 324 7.82 15.18 -0.80
N THR A 325 6.72 14.62 -0.32
CA THR A 325 6.01 13.54 -0.98
C THR A 325 4.50 13.67 -0.89
N GLY A 326 3.79 12.98 -1.76
CA GLY A 326 2.35 12.95 -1.74
C GLY A 326 1.75 12.15 -2.87
N HIS A 327 0.55 11.64 -2.63
CA HIS A 327 -0.19 10.82 -3.58
C HIS A 327 -1.48 11.53 -4.03
N SER A 328 -1.84 11.42 -5.31
CA SER A 328 -3.09 11.99 -5.83
C SER A 328 -3.19 13.50 -5.54
N LEU A 329 -4.27 13.95 -4.88
CA LEU A 329 -4.39 15.32 -4.33
C LEU A 329 -3.17 15.72 -3.49
N GLY A 330 -2.67 14.84 -2.63
CA GLY A 330 -1.47 15.08 -1.83
C GLY A 330 -0.23 15.33 -2.69
N GLY A 331 -0.13 14.72 -3.88
CA GLY A 331 0.94 15.02 -4.83
C GLY A 331 0.83 16.45 -5.40
N ALA A 332 -0.39 16.95 -5.60
CA ALA A 332 -0.61 18.33 -6.01
C ALA A 332 -0.20 19.33 -4.91
N LEU A 333 -0.52 19.00 -3.66
CA LEU A 333 -0.11 19.79 -2.49
C LEU A 333 1.42 19.76 -2.31
N ALA A 334 2.05 18.60 -2.48
CA ALA A 334 3.52 18.47 -2.48
C ALA A 334 4.18 19.38 -3.53
N THR A 335 3.59 19.46 -4.72
CA THR A 335 4.07 20.33 -5.80
C THR A 335 4.01 21.81 -5.40
N LEU A 336 2.87 22.24 -4.87
CA LEU A 336 2.68 23.63 -4.44
C LEU A 336 3.54 23.97 -3.22
N ALA A 337 3.66 23.06 -2.25
CA ALA A 337 4.52 23.21 -1.09
C ALA A 337 5.98 23.42 -1.50
N GLY A 338 6.50 22.56 -2.40
CA GLY A 338 7.85 22.72 -2.95
C GLY A 338 8.03 24.04 -3.71
N ALA A 339 7.05 24.44 -4.51
CA ALA A 339 7.08 25.72 -5.23
C ALA A 339 7.10 26.92 -4.28
N THR A 340 6.31 26.87 -3.21
CA THR A 340 6.26 27.93 -2.19
C THR A 340 7.57 28.00 -1.41
N LEU A 341 8.11 26.88 -0.93
CA LEU A 341 9.40 26.86 -0.22
C LEU A 341 10.54 27.39 -1.11
N ASP A 342 10.66 26.92 -2.35
CA ASP A 342 11.75 27.32 -3.27
C ASP A 342 11.74 28.82 -3.56
N GLN A 343 10.56 29.43 -3.67
CA GLN A 343 10.41 30.84 -4.04
C GLN A 343 10.34 31.81 -2.86
N GLU A 344 9.75 31.39 -1.74
CA GLU A 344 9.47 32.29 -0.61
C GLU A 344 10.47 32.13 0.52
N MET A 345 11.07 30.95 0.65
CA MET A 345 11.90 30.59 1.79
C MET A 345 13.14 29.82 1.32
N PRO A 346 13.98 30.44 0.45
CA PRO A 346 15.13 29.79 -0.18
C PRO A 346 16.20 29.32 0.81
N GLU A 347 16.12 29.74 2.07
CA GLU A 347 16.93 29.21 3.16
C GLU A 347 16.63 27.74 3.49
N TYR A 348 15.46 27.22 3.09
CA TYR A 348 15.12 25.82 3.23
C TYR A 348 15.60 25.04 2.01
N GLU A 349 16.57 24.15 2.22
CA GLU A 349 17.07 23.33 1.14
C GLU A 349 16.10 22.19 0.83
N ILE A 350 15.43 22.26 -0.32
CA ILE A 350 14.63 21.15 -0.85
C ILE A 350 15.57 20.17 -1.55
N ALA A 351 15.75 18.99 -0.97
CA ALA A 351 16.59 17.94 -1.55
C ALA A 351 15.90 17.18 -2.67
N GLY A 352 14.60 16.92 -2.54
CA GLY A 352 13.81 16.32 -3.61
C GLY A 352 12.33 16.21 -3.32
N ILE A 353 11.56 16.11 -4.41
CA ILE A 353 10.11 15.97 -4.39
C ILE A 353 9.74 14.71 -5.18
N TYR A 354 9.05 13.78 -4.53
CA TYR A 354 8.59 12.54 -5.15
C TYR A 354 7.08 12.44 -5.01
N THR A 355 6.37 12.44 -6.13
CA THR A 355 4.90 12.38 -6.12
C THR A 355 4.40 11.15 -6.86
N PHE A 356 3.23 10.66 -6.45
CA PHE A 356 2.64 9.42 -6.95
C PHE A 356 1.24 9.68 -7.48
N GLY A 357 0.95 9.33 -8.73
CA GLY A 357 -0.36 9.58 -9.33
C GLY A 357 -0.77 11.06 -9.37
N GLN A 358 0.20 11.97 -9.38
CA GLN A 358 -0.04 13.41 -9.25
C GLN A 358 -0.83 13.98 -10.46
N PRO A 359 -1.93 14.71 -10.24
CA PRO A 359 -2.63 15.45 -11.30
C PRO A 359 -1.82 16.68 -11.76
N ARG A 360 -2.26 17.33 -12.85
CA ARG A 360 -1.64 18.59 -13.28
C ARG A 360 -2.01 19.73 -12.33
N VAL A 361 -1.02 20.54 -11.94
CA VAL A 361 -1.16 21.50 -10.83
C VAL A 361 -1.30 22.94 -11.32
N GLY A 362 -0.49 23.34 -12.30
CA GLY A 362 -0.51 24.71 -12.82
C GLY A 362 -0.39 24.76 -14.33
N ASP A 363 -0.41 25.97 -14.87
CA ASP A 363 -0.22 26.22 -16.29
C ASP A 363 1.24 26.05 -16.72
N GLN A 364 1.49 26.29 -18.01
CA GLN A 364 2.83 26.14 -18.58
C GLN A 364 3.83 27.13 -17.97
N ILE A 365 3.39 28.34 -17.60
CA ILE A 365 4.25 29.37 -17.03
C ILE A 365 4.70 28.94 -15.62
N PHE A 366 3.75 28.47 -14.80
CA PHE A 366 4.04 27.86 -13.51
C PHE A 366 5.03 26.70 -13.66
N ALA A 367 4.75 25.79 -14.59
CA ALA A 367 5.54 24.58 -14.76
C ALA A 367 6.99 24.90 -15.18
N GLN A 368 7.17 25.82 -16.13
CA GLN A 368 8.50 26.25 -16.57
C GLN A 368 9.27 26.98 -15.47
N SER A 369 8.59 27.80 -14.67
CA SER A 369 9.20 28.49 -13.53
C SER A 369 9.73 27.48 -12.51
N LEU A 370 8.92 26.47 -12.17
CA LEU A 370 9.30 25.45 -11.19
C LEU A 370 10.45 24.56 -11.68
N ASP A 371 10.37 24.12 -12.93
CA ASP A 371 11.39 23.27 -13.55
C ASP A 371 12.76 23.96 -13.61
N LYS A 372 12.80 25.29 -13.74
CA LYS A 372 14.06 26.05 -13.80
C LYS A 372 14.94 25.84 -12.57
N GLY A 373 14.35 25.69 -11.38
CA GLY A 373 15.07 25.49 -10.11
C GLY A 373 15.12 24.04 -9.64
N MET A 374 14.10 23.24 -9.97
CA MET A 374 13.87 21.95 -9.28
C MET A 374 13.80 20.73 -10.19
N LYS A 375 13.86 20.86 -11.52
CA LYS A 375 13.63 19.72 -12.44
C LYS A 375 14.51 18.50 -12.17
N GLU A 376 15.75 18.72 -11.73
CA GLU A 376 16.69 17.63 -11.46
C GLU A 376 16.36 16.83 -10.20
N ARG A 377 15.56 17.41 -9.30
CA ARG A 377 15.19 16.87 -7.99
C ARG A 377 13.67 16.67 -7.80
N PHE A 378 12.87 16.90 -8.84
CA PHE A 378 11.42 16.66 -8.84
C PHE A 378 11.12 15.43 -9.70
N PHE A 379 10.58 14.38 -9.08
CA PHE A 379 10.20 13.14 -9.73
C PHE A 379 8.72 12.83 -9.55
N ARG A 380 8.04 12.49 -10.64
CA ARG A 380 6.62 12.15 -10.64
C ARG A 380 6.43 10.73 -11.14
N ALA A 381 6.02 9.86 -10.24
CA ALA A 381 5.67 8.47 -10.52
C ALA A 381 4.26 8.36 -11.11
N VAL A 382 4.15 7.62 -12.22
CA VAL A 382 2.88 7.26 -12.86
C VAL A 382 2.85 5.76 -13.12
N ASN A 383 1.79 5.11 -12.66
CA ASN A 383 1.57 3.68 -12.82
C ASN A 383 0.66 3.41 -14.01
N ASN A 384 1.20 2.76 -15.04
CA ASN A 384 0.44 2.15 -16.14
C ASN A 384 -0.74 2.99 -16.68
N ASN A 385 -1.98 2.61 -16.37
CA ASN A 385 -3.20 3.24 -16.87
C ASN A 385 -3.82 4.25 -15.90
N ASP A 386 -3.08 4.67 -14.88
CA ASP A 386 -3.54 5.70 -13.95
C ASP A 386 -4.02 6.96 -14.71
N ILE A 387 -5.29 7.28 -14.48
CA ILE A 387 -6.01 8.36 -15.13
C ILE A 387 -5.75 9.71 -14.47
N VAL A 388 -5.40 9.74 -13.17
CA VAL A 388 -5.29 10.98 -12.39
C VAL A 388 -4.19 11.90 -12.92
N PRO A 389 -3.00 11.42 -13.31
CA PRO A 389 -2.01 12.23 -14.00
C PRO A 389 -2.47 12.81 -15.34
N ARG A 390 -3.57 12.31 -15.91
CA ARG A 390 -4.09 12.80 -17.21
C ARG A 390 -5.07 13.95 -17.04
N ILE A 391 -5.45 14.29 -15.81
CA ILE A 391 -6.34 15.40 -15.49
C ILE A 391 -5.65 16.43 -14.59
N PRO A 392 -6.11 17.69 -14.63
CA PRO A 392 -6.91 18.30 -15.70
C PRO A 392 -6.14 18.37 -17.04
N SER A 393 -6.83 18.27 -18.18
CA SER A 393 -6.19 18.15 -19.51
C SER A 393 -6.01 19.49 -20.25
N MET A 394 -6.93 20.44 -20.11
CA MET A 394 -6.86 21.72 -20.83
C MET A 394 -6.14 22.80 -20.02
N LYS A 395 -5.06 23.37 -20.58
CA LYS A 395 -4.30 24.51 -20.04
C LYS A 395 -3.53 24.26 -18.73
N PHE A 396 -3.34 23.01 -18.32
CA PHE A 396 -2.44 22.65 -17.22
C PHE A 396 -1.27 21.82 -17.74
N SER A 397 -0.11 21.97 -17.12
CA SER A 397 1.15 21.33 -17.49
C SER A 397 1.71 20.49 -16.35
N HIS A 398 2.50 19.48 -16.70
CA HIS A 398 3.27 18.72 -15.72
C HIS A 398 4.57 19.45 -15.36
N VAL A 399 5.09 19.10 -14.18
CA VAL A 399 6.40 19.51 -13.68
C VAL A 399 7.25 18.29 -13.37
N GLY A 400 8.57 18.50 -13.29
CA GLY A 400 9.53 17.47 -12.93
C GLY A 400 9.71 16.37 -13.98
N LYS A 401 10.53 15.39 -13.61
CA LYS A 401 10.83 14.20 -14.43
C LYS A 401 9.78 13.12 -14.22
N LEU A 402 9.30 12.54 -15.32
CA LEU A 402 8.34 11.44 -15.28
C LEU A 402 9.07 10.10 -15.05
N LEU A 403 8.63 9.40 -14.00
CA LEU A 403 8.97 8.03 -13.66
C LEU A 403 7.75 7.16 -14.01
N TYR A 404 7.84 6.34 -15.05
CA TYR A 404 6.70 5.54 -15.50
C TYR A 404 6.89 4.06 -15.18
N PHE A 405 5.93 3.47 -14.49
CA PHE A 405 5.84 2.02 -14.35
C PHE A 405 4.99 1.47 -15.48
N ASP A 406 5.55 0.55 -16.28
CA ASP A 406 4.79 -0.15 -17.31
C ASP A 406 3.91 -1.27 -16.71
N SER A 407 3.11 -1.92 -17.55
CA SER A 407 2.21 -3.00 -17.14
C SER A 407 2.92 -4.18 -16.46
N ASP A 408 4.21 -4.36 -16.74
CA ASP A 408 5.04 -5.40 -16.14
C ASP A 408 5.69 -4.92 -14.83
N GLY A 409 5.43 -3.68 -14.42
CA GLY A 409 5.97 -3.04 -13.22
C GLY A 409 7.43 -2.61 -13.34
N ASN A 410 7.98 -2.51 -14.55
CA ASN A 410 9.33 -1.99 -14.76
C ASN A 410 9.32 -0.46 -14.76
N LEU A 411 10.28 0.13 -14.05
CA LEU A 411 10.47 1.57 -14.03
C LEU A 411 11.17 2.06 -15.32
N ARG A 412 10.59 3.09 -15.95
CA ARG A 412 11.11 3.79 -17.13
C ARG A 412 11.46 5.23 -16.75
N GLU A 413 12.75 5.50 -16.64
CA GLU A 413 13.33 6.83 -16.38
C GLU A 413 13.66 7.48 -17.74
N ASN A 414 13.10 8.66 -18.05
CA ASN A 414 13.27 9.40 -19.33
C ASN A 414 12.46 8.89 -20.55
N ILE A 415 11.22 9.37 -20.63
CA ILE A 415 10.30 9.11 -21.74
C ILE A 415 10.66 9.82 -23.05
N LEU A 416 11.57 10.81 -23.07
CA LEU A 416 11.96 11.50 -24.31
C LEU A 416 12.52 10.54 -25.38
N LEU A 417 13.23 9.48 -24.98
CA LEU A 417 13.67 8.41 -25.88
C LEU A 417 12.57 7.36 -26.16
N SER A 418 11.52 7.29 -25.35
CA SER A 418 10.41 6.33 -25.55
C SER A 418 9.41 6.78 -26.62
N TRP A 419 9.41 8.06 -27.05
CA TRP A 419 8.66 8.51 -28.23
C TRP A 419 9.24 7.96 -29.55
N LEU A 420 10.51 7.56 -29.57
CA LEU A 420 11.14 6.84 -30.68
C LEU A 420 10.89 5.33 -30.64
N ASN A 421 10.32 4.82 -29.53
CA ASN A 421 10.12 3.40 -29.29
C ASN A 421 8.66 3.03 -29.61
N TRP A 422 8.43 2.52 -30.83
CA TRP A 422 7.11 2.21 -31.38
C TRP A 422 6.24 1.34 -30.47
N THR A 423 6.83 0.46 -29.65
CA THR A 423 6.13 -0.38 -28.67
C THR A 423 5.48 0.42 -27.53
N ALA A 424 6.19 1.39 -26.92
CA ALA A 424 5.65 2.25 -25.87
C ALA A 424 4.56 3.21 -26.37
N TRP A 425 4.55 3.50 -27.68
CA TRP A 425 3.47 4.21 -28.36
C TRP A 425 2.30 3.27 -28.72
N CYS A 426 2.57 2.04 -29.18
CA CYS A 426 1.55 1.02 -29.41
C CYS A 426 0.83 0.58 -28.12
N ASP A 427 1.52 0.53 -26.98
CA ASP A 427 0.88 0.24 -25.69
C ASP A 427 -0.01 1.40 -25.24
N ARG A 428 0.43 2.65 -25.47
CA ARG A 428 -0.43 3.85 -25.32
C ARG A 428 -1.64 3.83 -26.25
N LEU A 429 -1.48 3.38 -27.51
CA LEU A 429 -2.58 3.31 -28.49
C LEU A 429 -3.52 2.13 -28.29
N LYS A 430 -3.04 0.98 -27.85
CA LYS A 430 -3.89 -0.16 -27.47
C LYS A 430 -4.73 0.20 -26.25
N GLY A 431 -4.16 0.94 -25.28
CA GLY A 431 -4.92 1.56 -24.20
C GLY A 431 -5.94 2.57 -24.71
N TYR A 432 -5.55 3.45 -25.63
CA TYR A 432 -6.42 4.46 -26.25
C TYR A 432 -7.60 3.86 -27.02
N TYR A 433 -7.40 2.79 -27.81
CA TYR A 433 -8.46 2.18 -28.62
C TYR A 433 -9.44 1.35 -27.78
N LYS A 434 -9.05 0.88 -26.59
CA LYS A 434 -9.97 0.23 -25.66
C LYS A 434 -10.76 1.24 -24.82
N SER A 435 -10.17 2.38 -24.44
CA SER A 435 -10.81 3.37 -23.57
C SER A 435 -11.65 4.45 -24.29
N THR A 436 -11.45 4.66 -25.60
CA THR A 436 -12.11 5.79 -26.30
C THR A 436 -13.40 5.40 -27.02
N VAL A 437 -13.75 4.10 -27.07
CA VAL A 437 -14.99 3.62 -27.71
C VAL A 437 -16.09 3.30 -26.68
N ASN A 438 -15.75 3.18 -25.40
CA ASN A 438 -16.71 3.03 -24.29
C ASN A 438 -16.37 4.04 -23.19
N LEU A 439 -17.19 5.08 -23.05
CA LEU A 439 -17.22 5.96 -21.87
C LEU A 439 -17.81 5.18 -20.67
N GLU A 440 -17.17 4.09 -20.29
CA GLU A 440 -17.32 3.43 -19.00
C GLU A 440 -15.97 3.55 -18.30
N PHE A 441 -15.94 4.20 -17.13
CA PHE A 441 -14.75 4.29 -16.29
C PHE A 441 -14.35 2.86 -15.88
N GLU A 442 -13.41 2.24 -16.62
CA GLU A 442 -12.95 0.88 -16.34
C GLU A 442 -12.33 0.81 -14.93
N SER A 443 -12.71 -0.22 -14.16
CA SER A 443 -12.23 -0.50 -12.79
C SER A 443 -10.71 -0.48 -12.66
N ASP A 444 -10.01 -0.84 -13.74
CA ASP A 444 -8.56 -1.05 -13.76
C ASP A 444 -7.79 0.28 -13.72
N SER A 445 -8.33 1.35 -14.34
CA SER A 445 -7.70 2.68 -14.34
C SER A 445 -7.72 3.36 -12.96
N VAL A 446 -8.75 3.07 -12.15
CA VAL A 446 -8.84 3.52 -10.75
C VAL A 446 -8.03 2.59 -9.83
N GLY A 447 -7.91 1.31 -10.19
CA GLY A 447 -7.04 0.34 -9.53
C GLY A 447 -5.58 0.78 -9.54
N ASP A 448 -5.05 1.14 -10.71
CA ASP A 448 -3.66 1.56 -10.90
C ASP A 448 -3.28 2.84 -10.11
N HIS A 449 -4.28 3.61 -9.64
CA HIS A 449 -4.10 4.83 -8.87
C HIS A 449 -3.99 4.59 -7.35
N ARG A 450 -3.94 3.35 -6.85
CA ARG A 450 -3.84 3.12 -5.40
C ARG A 450 -2.41 3.33 -4.90
N MET A 451 -2.25 4.08 -3.80
CA MET A 451 -0.91 4.35 -3.25
C MET A 451 -0.12 3.09 -2.88
N GLY A 452 -0.80 2.05 -2.37
CA GLY A 452 -0.16 0.77 -2.06
C GLY A 452 0.41 0.04 -3.30
N ASP A 453 -0.14 0.29 -4.49
CA ASP A 453 0.41 -0.24 -5.75
C ASP A 453 1.68 0.50 -6.16
N TYR A 454 1.68 1.83 -6.07
CA TYR A 454 2.88 2.67 -6.25
C TYR A 454 4.01 2.27 -5.29
N ARG A 455 3.70 2.07 -4.01
CA ARG A 455 4.67 1.62 -3.01
C ARG A 455 5.27 0.25 -3.36
N ARG A 456 4.44 -0.72 -3.73
CA ARG A 456 4.92 -2.04 -4.16
C ARG A 456 5.84 -1.93 -5.38
N LEU A 457 5.45 -1.14 -6.37
CA LEU A 457 6.25 -0.93 -7.58
C LEU A 457 7.60 -0.26 -7.28
N ALA A 458 7.61 0.70 -6.35
CA ALA A 458 8.83 1.34 -5.87
C ALA A 458 9.74 0.35 -5.12
N MET A 459 9.19 -0.42 -4.17
CA MET A 459 9.90 -1.45 -3.42
C MET A 459 10.52 -2.50 -4.34
N ARG A 460 9.80 -2.94 -5.37
CA ARG A 460 10.30 -3.90 -6.37
C ARG A 460 11.55 -3.41 -7.13
N GLN A 461 11.79 -2.11 -7.19
CA GLN A 461 13.01 -1.58 -7.81
C GLN A 461 14.25 -1.79 -6.93
N LEU A 462 14.06 -2.08 -5.64
CA LEU A 462 15.12 -2.40 -4.68
C LEU A 462 15.45 -3.89 -4.65
N ASP A 463 14.52 -4.78 -5.00
CA ASP A 463 14.76 -6.24 -5.06
C ASP A 463 15.83 -6.64 -6.11
N LYS A 464 16.24 -5.70 -6.97
CA LYS A 464 17.29 -5.87 -7.98
C LYS A 464 18.65 -5.32 -7.53
N VAL A 465 18.75 -4.83 -6.29
CA VAL A 465 19.97 -4.35 -5.62
C VAL A 465 20.42 -5.41 -4.64
#